data_AF-E8KKL9-F1
#
_entry.id   AF-E8KKL9-F1
#
_cell.length_a   1.000
_cell.length_b   1.000
_cell.length_c   1.000
_cell.angle_alpha   90.00
_cell.angle_beta   90.00
_cell.angle_gamma   90.00
#
_symmetry.space_group_name_H-M   'P 1'
#
loop_
_entity.id
_entity.type
_entity.pdbx_description
1 polymer ?
#
loop_
_entity_poly.entity_id
_entity_poly.type
_entity_poly.pdbx_seq_one_letter_code
_entity_poly.pdbx_strand_id
1 'polypeptide(L)'
;MFKIKSYGKNPQLQAVDIYIDFATIPSLSYFLHFLKHKHDHQRLRLFSLARFEMPQTVIEQYEGIIQFSRNVEHNVEPLLEQLQTILSQEGKQFELHLHLNLFHSFEMFLNLSPTYTKYKEKISKIVLHLYDDGSEGVMKQYQLQKSSSLVQDLAATKASLVSLFENGEGSFSQIDLIRYVWNAVLETHYYLLSDHFLLDEKLQPLKAELGHYQLLNLSTYQYLSSEDLLWLKQILKIDAELESLMQKLTAQPVYFFSGTTFLG
;
A
#
# COMPACT_ATOMS: atom_id res chain seq x y z
N MET A 1 42.72 -6.08 9.22
CA MET A 1 42.64 -6.80 7.93
C MET A 1 42.19 -8.22 8.23
N PHE A 2 40.87 -8.46 8.27
CA PHE A 2 40.31 -9.76 8.63
C PHE A 2 39.81 -10.46 7.37
N LYS A 3 40.42 -11.62 7.07
CA LYS A 3 39.97 -12.55 6.04
C LYS A 3 38.57 -13.06 6.41
N ILE A 4 37.58 -12.67 5.62
CA ILE A 4 36.27 -13.30 5.66
C ILE A 4 36.42 -14.66 4.95
N LYS A 5 36.18 -15.74 5.70
CA LYS A 5 36.00 -17.08 5.14
C LYS A 5 34.78 -17.05 4.21
N SER A 6 35.04 -17.20 2.92
CA SER A 6 34.03 -17.59 1.94
C SER A 6 33.62 -19.04 2.22
N TYR A 7 32.38 -19.25 2.64
CA TYR A 7 31.66 -20.52 2.49
C TYR A 7 30.14 -20.26 2.49
N GLY A 8 29.49 -20.63 1.38
CA GLY A 8 28.07 -21.01 1.35
C GLY A 8 27.16 -20.09 0.53
N LYS A 9 26.79 -20.56 -0.68
CA LYS A 9 25.67 -20.16 -1.57
C LYS A 9 25.23 -18.68 -1.54
N ASN A 10 25.26 -18.03 -2.71
CA ASN A 10 24.53 -16.77 -2.91
C ASN A 10 23.09 -16.94 -2.37
N PRO A 11 22.63 -16.05 -1.47
CA PRO A 11 21.31 -16.18 -0.87
C PRO A 11 20.25 -16.15 -1.97
N GLN A 12 19.24 -17.01 -1.84
CA GLN A 12 18.11 -17.00 -2.75
C GLN A 12 17.29 -15.74 -2.50
N LEU A 13 17.09 -14.92 -3.54
CA LEU A 13 16.24 -13.74 -3.45
C LEU A 13 14.77 -14.18 -3.46
N GLN A 14 14.00 -13.67 -2.50
CA GLN A 14 12.57 -13.93 -2.32
C GLN A 14 11.82 -12.60 -2.30
N ALA A 15 10.97 -12.36 -3.30
CA ALA A 15 10.09 -11.20 -3.29
C ALA A 15 8.85 -11.47 -2.41
N VAL A 16 8.41 -10.44 -1.69
CA VAL A 16 7.24 -10.46 -0.80
C VAL A 16 6.43 -9.20 -1.06
N ASP A 17 5.16 -9.35 -1.46
CA ASP A 17 4.22 -8.23 -1.44
C ASP A 17 3.48 -8.22 -0.10
N ILE A 18 3.42 -7.06 0.52
CA ILE A 18 2.81 -6.82 1.83
C ILE A 18 1.76 -5.73 1.65
N TYR A 19 0.48 -6.11 1.77
CA TYR A 19 -0.67 -5.23 1.58
C TYR A 19 -1.27 -4.87 2.94
N ILE A 20 -1.20 -3.59 3.33
CA ILE A 20 -1.71 -3.11 4.63
C ILE A 20 -2.65 -1.95 4.39
N ASP A 21 -3.92 -2.10 4.78
CA ASP A 21 -4.90 -1.03 4.65
C ASP A 21 -6.07 -1.14 5.64
N PHE A 22 -6.59 0.05 6.00
CA PHE A 22 -7.74 0.23 6.87
C PHE A 22 -8.96 0.77 6.09
N ALA A 23 -8.74 1.28 4.88
CA ALA A 23 -9.74 1.88 4.00
C ALA A 23 -10.27 0.88 2.96
N THR A 24 -11.07 1.38 2.02
CA THR A 24 -11.68 0.56 0.96
C THR A 24 -10.91 0.68 -0.36
N ILE A 25 -10.62 1.91 -0.79
CA ILE A 25 -10.06 2.19 -2.13
C ILE A 25 -8.66 1.58 -2.33
N PRO A 26 -7.70 1.72 -1.37
CA PRO A 26 -6.40 1.08 -1.50
C PRO A 26 -6.55 -0.45 -1.59
N SER A 27 -7.33 -1.06 -0.69
CA SER A 27 -7.64 -2.49 -0.71
C SER A 27 -8.19 -3.00 -2.06
N LEU A 28 -9.12 -2.26 -2.69
CA LEU A 28 -9.60 -2.62 -4.03
C LEU A 28 -8.47 -2.60 -5.07
N SER A 29 -7.58 -1.60 -4.99
CA SER A 29 -6.42 -1.50 -5.86
C SER A 29 -5.41 -2.62 -5.62
N TYR A 30 -5.28 -3.09 -4.37
CA TYR A 30 -4.42 -4.23 -4.01
C TYR A 30 -4.90 -5.51 -4.66
N PHE A 31 -6.21 -5.75 -4.70
CA PHE A 31 -6.75 -6.93 -5.37
C PHE A 31 -6.50 -6.90 -6.88
N LEU A 32 -6.66 -5.74 -7.52
CA LEU A 32 -6.32 -5.59 -8.94
C LEU A 32 -4.82 -5.81 -9.20
N HIS A 33 -3.95 -5.29 -8.32
CA HIS A 33 -2.52 -5.53 -8.39
C HIS A 33 -2.19 -7.02 -8.21
N PHE A 34 -2.78 -7.67 -7.21
CA PHE A 34 -2.60 -9.09 -6.94
C PHE A 34 -2.99 -9.94 -8.15
N LEU A 35 -4.18 -9.72 -8.72
CA LEU A 35 -4.67 -10.48 -9.88
C LEU A 35 -3.76 -10.32 -11.09
N LYS A 36 -3.31 -9.09 -11.38
CA LYS A 36 -2.35 -8.81 -12.47
C LYS A 36 -1.05 -9.62 -12.33
N HIS A 37 -0.65 -9.96 -11.11
CA HIS A 37 0.59 -10.66 -10.81
C HIS A 37 0.35 -12.05 -10.19
N LYS A 38 -0.86 -12.63 -10.31
CA LYS A 38 -1.21 -13.90 -9.64
C LYS A 38 -0.44 -15.10 -10.16
N HIS A 39 0.10 -15.01 -11.37
CA HIS A 39 0.89 -16.08 -11.99
C HIS A 39 2.34 -16.13 -11.47
N ASP A 40 2.78 -15.14 -10.69
CA ASP A 40 4.06 -15.19 -9.99
C ASP A 40 3.91 -15.95 -8.66
N HIS A 41 3.86 -17.28 -8.76
CA HIS A 41 3.70 -18.18 -7.62
C HIS A 41 4.92 -18.22 -6.70
N GLN A 42 6.07 -17.70 -7.15
CA GLN A 42 7.26 -17.61 -6.31
C GLN A 42 7.15 -16.46 -5.33
N ARG A 43 6.43 -15.39 -5.67
CA ARG A 43 6.29 -14.22 -4.81
C ARG A 43 5.28 -14.47 -3.70
N LEU A 44 5.70 -14.25 -2.45
CA LEU A 44 4.83 -14.36 -1.28
C LEU A 44 3.85 -13.19 -1.26
N ARG A 45 2.61 -13.43 -0.81
CA ARG A 45 1.54 -12.42 -0.72
C ARG A 45 1.01 -12.36 0.71
N LEU A 46 1.24 -11.27 1.43
CA LEU A 46 0.76 -11.06 2.78
C LEU A 46 -0.29 -9.94 2.79
N PHE A 47 -1.50 -10.23 3.24
CA PHE A 47 -2.61 -9.28 3.30
C PHE A 47 -3.00 -9.00 4.76
N SER A 48 -2.99 -7.73 5.16
CA SER A 48 -3.46 -7.24 6.44
C SER A 48 -4.49 -6.13 6.24
N LEU A 49 -5.76 -6.52 6.14
CA LEU A 49 -6.86 -5.63 5.72
C LEU A 49 -7.95 -5.54 6.80
N ALA A 50 -8.52 -4.36 6.99
CA ALA A 50 -9.59 -4.14 7.98
C ALA A 50 -11.00 -4.43 7.44
N ARG A 51 -11.26 -3.99 6.20
CA ARG A 51 -12.61 -4.00 5.59
C ARG A 51 -12.90 -5.24 4.75
N PHE A 52 -11.86 -5.98 4.36
CA PHE A 52 -11.96 -7.14 3.49
C PHE A 52 -11.33 -8.35 4.15
N GLU A 53 -11.80 -9.53 3.75
CA GLU A 53 -11.22 -10.81 4.10
C GLU A 53 -10.76 -11.51 2.82
N MET A 54 -9.67 -12.27 2.90
CA MET A 54 -9.31 -13.19 1.83
C MET A 54 -10.06 -14.51 2.03
N PRO A 55 -10.97 -14.91 1.12
CA PRO A 55 -11.69 -16.17 1.27
C PRO A 55 -10.73 -17.36 1.26
N GLN A 56 -10.99 -18.35 2.11
CA GLN A 56 -10.18 -19.56 2.18
C GLN A 56 -10.11 -20.29 0.84
N THR A 57 -11.19 -20.27 0.05
CA THR A 57 -11.22 -20.85 -1.30
C THR A 57 -10.20 -20.20 -2.24
N VAL A 58 -9.97 -18.88 -2.13
CA VAL A 58 -8.98 -18.16 -2.93
C VAL A 58 -7.57 -18.53 -2.49
N ILE A 59 -7.34 -18.66 -1.18
CA ILE A 59 -6.06 -19.09 -0.62
C ILE A 59 -5.72 -20.51 -1.09
N GLU A 60 -6.68 -21.43 -1.05
CA GLU A 60 -6.51 -22.84 -1.44
C GLU A 60 -6.34 -23.04 -2.96
N GLN A 61 -6.95 -22.19 -3.78
CA GLN A 61 -6.83 -22.24 -5.24
C GLN A 61 -5.51 -21.64 -5.75
N TYR A 62 -4.83 -20.83 -4.94
CA TYR A 62 -3.59 -20.17 -5.35
C TYR A 62 -2.41 -21.14 -5.28
N GLU A 63 -1.69 -21.31 -6.39
CA GLU A 63 -0.53 -22.21 -6.47
C GLU A 63 0.74 -21.69 -5.74
N GLY A 64 0.68 -20.50 -5.13
CA GLY A 64 1.74 -19.91 -4.31
C GLY A 64 1.34 -19.76 -2.84
N ILE A 65 2.00 -18.85 -2.12
CA ILE A 65 1.68 -18.57 -0.72
C ILE A 65 0.92 -17.25 -0.59
N ILE A 66 -0.31 -17.35 -0.08
CA ILE A 66 -1.09 -16.22 0.46
C ILE A 66 -1.19 -16.40 1.97
N GLN A 67 -0.84 -15.35 2.71
CA GLN A 67 -1.10 -15.24 4.14
C GLN A 67 -2.05 -14.06 4.36
N PHE A 68 -3.10 -14.29 5.14
CA PHE A 68 -4.06 -13.27 5.50
C PHE A 68 -4.10 -13.11 7.02
N SER A 69 -4.12 -11.86 7.47
CA SER A 69 -4.41 -11.47 8.83
C SER A 69 -5.44 -10.36 8.80
N ARG A 70 -6.43 -10.41 9.69
CA ARG A 70 -7.38 -9.30 9.81
C ARG A 70 -6.75 -8.16 10.59
N ASN A 71 -6.88 -6.95 10.06
CA ASN A 71 -6.40 -5.73 10.70
C ASN A 71 -7.53 -5.08 11.51
N VAL A 72 -7.62 -5.42 12.79
CA VAL A 72 -8.67 -4.92 13.70
C VAL A 72 -8.09 -3.76 14.50
N GLU A 73 -8.77 -2.61 14.54
CA GLU A 73 -8.32 -1.43 15.30
C GLU A 73 -6.88 -1.00 15.00
N HIS A 74 -6.51 -1.04 13.72
CA HIS A 74 -5.16 -0.72 13.26
C HIS A 74 -4.04 -1.68 13.74
N ASN A 75 -4.40 -2.83 14.34
CA ASN A 75 -3.43 -3.81 14.79
C ASN A 75 -2.84 -4.62 13.62
N VAL A 76 -1.53 -4.48 13.41
CA VAL A 76 -0.74 -5.21 12.41
C VAL A 76 0.16 -6.29 13.02
N GLU A 77 0.12 -6.55 14.32
CA GLU A 77 0.96 -7.55 15.00
C GLU A 77 0.90 -8.95 14.36
N PRO A 78 -0.28 -9.50 13.99
CA PRO A 78 -0.33 -10.83 13.38
C PRO A 78 0.42 -10.89 12.03
N LEU A 79 0.37 -9.81 11.26
CA LEU A 79 1.17 -9.67 10.04
C LEU A 79 2.66 -9.63 10.37
N LEU A 80 3.06 -8.88 11.41
CA LEU A 80 4.46 -8.79 11.82
C LEU A 80 5.00 -10.16 12.24
N GLU A 81 4.25 -10.96 13.00
CA GLU A 81 4.66 -12.31 13.39
C GLU A 81 4.89 -13.23 12.17
N GLN A 82 3.98 -13.17 11.18
CA GLN A 82 4.11 -13.89 9.91
C GLN A 82 5.35 -13.44 9.14
N LEU A 83 5.54 -12.12 9.02
CA LEU A 83 6.70 -11.55 8.35
C LEU A 83 8.00 -11.92 9.05
N GLN A 84 8.06 -11.87 10.38
CA GLN A 84 9.24 -12.27 11.15
C GLN A 84 9.58 -13.75 10.94
N THR A 85 8.57 -14.61 10.84
CA THR A 85 8.75 -16.03 10.52
C THR A 85 9.39 -16.21 9.14
N ILE A 86 8.90 -15.49 8.13
CA ILE A 86 9.48 -15.49 6.77
C ILE A 86 10.91 -14.97 6.79
N LEU A 87 11.14 -13.80 7.38
CA LEU A 87 12.46 -13.17 7.44
C LEU A 87 13.47 -13.99 8.27
N SER A 88 13.01 -14.84 9.19
CA SER A 88 13.89 -15.71 9.96
C SER A 88 14.55 -16.83 9.13
N GLN A 89 14.00 -17.19 7.96
CA GLN A 89 14.50 -18.27 7.11
C GLN A 89 15.98 -18.07 6.72
N GLU A 90 16.77 -19.14 6.86
CA GLU A 90 18.20 -19.12 6.53
C GLU A 90 18.44 -19.17 5.01
N GLY A 91 19.55 -18.60 4.55
CA GLY A 91 19.97 -18.66 3.15
C GLY A 91 19.11 -17.84 2.18
N LYS A 92 18.23 -16.95 2.67
CA LYS A 92 17.40 -16.06 1.86
C LYS A 92 17.70 -14.59 2.09
N GLN A 93 17.52 -13.81 1.03
CA GLN A 93 17.38 -12.35 1.07
C GLN A 93 16.02 -11.97 0.51
N PHE A 94 15.50 -10.81 0.93
CA PHE A 94 14.13 -10.42 0.67
C PHE A 94 14.03 -9.06 -0.01
N GLU A 95 13.22 -9.01 -1.06
CA GLU A 95 12.71 -7.77 -1.64
C GLU A 95 11.28 -7.56 -1.14
N LEU A 96 11.06 -6.47 -0.42
CA LEU A 96 9.76 -6.15 0.18
C LEU A 96 9.05 -5.09 -0.64
N HIS A 97 7.86 -5.41 -1.15
CA HIS A 97 6.97 -4.47 -1.79
C HIS A 97 5.85 -4.13 -0.81
N LEU A 98 5.87 -2.92 -0.27
CA LEU A 98 4.90 -2.45 0.71
C LEU A 98 3.80 -1.68 -0.02
N HIS A 99 2.61 -2.26 -0.07
CA HIS A 99 1.40 -1.62 -0.60
C HIS A 99 0.62 -1.02 0.57
N LEU A 100 0.66 0.31 0.69
CA LEU A 100 0.16 1.06 1.84
C LEU A 100 -0.85 2.13 1.42
N ASN A 101 -1.72 2.52 2.33
CA ASN A 101 -2.53 3.72 2.19
C ASN A 101 -1.60 4.95 2.24
N LEU A 102 -1.72 5.86 1.26
CA LEU A 102 -0.87 7.03 1.14
C LEU A 102 -0.99 7.97 2.35
N PHE A 103 -2.21 8.21 2.82
CA PHE A 103 -2.48 9.10 3.96
C PHE A 103 -1.85 8.57 5.25
N HIS A 104 -2.00 7.26 5.50
CA HIS A 104 -1.50 6.58 6.71
C HIS A 104 -0.11 5.94 6.55
N SER A 105 0.55 6.16 5.42
CA SER A 105 1.79 5.49 5.03
C SER A 105 2.91 5.59 6.08
N PHE A 106 3.05 6.74 6.73
CA PHE A 106 4.10 6.95 7.74
C PHE A 106 3.87 6.16 9.00
N GLU A 107 2.66 6.21 9.55
CA GLU A 107 2.26 5.38 10.69
C GLU A 107 2.41 3.88 10.39
N MET A 108 1.90 3.44 9.23
CA MET A 108 2.00 2.04 8.80
C MET A 108 3.46 1.59 8.65
N PHE A 109 4.33 2.44 8.08
CA PHE A 109 5.75 2.15 7.96
C PHE A 109 6.44 2.09 9.33
N LEU A 110 6.13 3.01 10.25
CA LEU A 110 6.67 3.01 11.61
C LEU A 110 6.31 1.71 12.35
N ASN A 111 5.09 1.19 12.16
CA ASN A 111 4.70 -0.10 12.74
C ASN A 111 5.54 -1.29 12.21
N LEU A 112 6.05 -1.20 10.98
CA LEU A 112 6.95 -2.20 10.39
C LEU A 112 8.42 -2.00 10.83
N SER A 113 8.79 -0.81 11.29
CA SER A 113 10.18 -0.41 11.54
C SER A 113 10.95 -1.30 12.54
N PRO A 114 10.36 -1.86 13.61
CA PRO A 114 11.10 -2.75 14.50
C PRO A 114 11.47 -4.07 13.81
N THR A 115 10.54 -4.61 13.03
CA THR A 115 10.77 -5.83 12.23
C THR A 115 11.81 -5.56 11.15
N TYR A 116 11.72 -4.44 10.44
CA TYR A 116 12.74 -4.01 9.49
C TYR A 116 14.13 -3.92 10.12
N THR A 117 14.24 -3.21 11.25
CA THR A 117 15.52 -3.00 11.95
C THR A 117 16.14 -4.32 12.38
N LYS A 118 15.34 -5.24 12.94
CA LYS A 118 15.79 -6.57 13.38
C LYS A 118 16.34 -7.44 12.23
N TYR A 119 15.78 -7.31 11.03
CA TYR A 119 16.13 -8.15 9.88
C TYR A 119 16.79 -7.38 8.73
N LYS A 120 17.34 -6.19 9.00
CA LYS A 120 17.89 -5.27 7.99
C LYS A 120 18.87 -5.96 7.03
N GLU A 121 19.79 -6.77 7.55
CA GLU A 121 20.81 -7.49 6.76
C GLU A 121 20.23 -8.54 5.78
N LYS A 122 18.97 -8.94 5.96
CA LYS A 122 18.27 -9.86 5.07
C LYS A 122 17.42 -9.15 4.03
N ILE A 123 17.22 -7.84 4.13
CA ILE A 123 16.35 -7.08 3.24
C ILE A 123 17.24 -6.42 2.19
N SER A 124 17.17 -6.91 0.96
CA SER A 124 17.96 -6.38 -0.15
C SER A 124 17.36 -5.12 -0.76
N LYS A 125 16.03 -4.97 -0.68
CA LYS A 125 15.31 -3.84 -1.27
C LYS A 125 13.94 -3.65 -0.62
N ILE A 126 13.50 -2.40 -0.52
CA ILE A 126 12.13 -2.02 -0.19
C ILE A 126 11.59 -1.12 -1.30
N VAL A 127 10.39 -1.43 -1.78
CA VAL A 127 9.62 -0.62 -2.71
C VAL A 127 8.30 -0.23 -2.07
N LEU A 128 7.96 1.06 -2.09
CA LEU A 128 6.67 1.56 -1.62
C LEU A 128 5.70 1.71 -2.78
N HIS A 129 4.49 1.20 -2.61
CA HIS A 129 3.34 1.45 -3.47
C HIS A 129 2.28 2.14 -2.62
N LEU A 130 2.05 3.43 -2.85
CA LEU A 130 1.23 4.28 -1.97
C LEU A 130 -0.05 4.71 -2.69
N TYR A 131 -1.19 4.39 -2.08
CA TYR A 131 -2.50 4.51 -2.72
C TYR A 131 -3.38 5.49 -1.96
N ASP A 132 -3.90 6.47 -2.69
CA ASP A 132 -4.85 7.46 -2.15
C ASP A 132 -6.18 6.79 -1.79
N ASP A 133 -6.83 7.26 -0.71
CA ASP A 133 -7.92 6.54 -0.06
C ASP A 133 -9.27 7.25 -0.09
N GLY A 134 -9.28 8.52 -0.53
CA GLY A 134 -10.50 9.28 -0.75
C GLY A 134 -10.35 10.75 -0.45
N SER A 135 -11.34 11.29 0.25
CA SER A 135 -11.47 12.72 0.48
C SER A 135 -10.46 13.30 1.46
N GLU A 136 -9.80 12.48 2.30
CA GLU A 136 -8.86 12.98 3.32
C GLU A 136 -7.63 13.62 2.68
N GLY A 137 -7.02 12.93 1.71
CA GLY A 137 -5.90 13.46 0.91
C GLY A 137 -6.27 14.76 0.20
N VAL A 138 -7.46 14.79 -0.41
CA VAL A 138 -8.00 15.96 -1.12
C VAL A 138 -8.24 17.14 -0.18
N MET A 139 -8.88 16.91 0.97
CA MET A 139 -9.12 17.95 1.98
C MET A 139 -7.81 18.52 2.50
N LYS A 140 -6.79 17.67 2.69
CA LYS A 140 -5.46 18.13 3.11
C LYS A 140 -4.80 19.00 2.05
N GLN A 141 -4.88 18.63 0.77
CA GLN A 141 -4.37 19.46 -0.33
C GLN A 141 -5.04 20.84 -0.34
N TYR A 142 -6.36 20.89 -0.17
CA TYR A 142 -7.10 22.15 -0.07
C TYR A 142 -6.63 23.04 1.11
N GLN A 143 -6.29 22.43 2.25
CA GLN A 143 -5.70 23.17 3.39
C GLN A 143 -4.29 23.68 3.07
N LEU A 144 -3.44 22.82 2.48
CA LEU A 144 -2.06 23.16 2.12
C LEU A 144 -1.97 24.29 1.08
N GLN A 145 -2.96 24.40 0.19
CA GLN A 145 -3.05 25.50 -0.80
C GLN A 145 -3.13 26.88 -0.11
N LYS A 146 -3.55 26.93 1.15
CA LYS A 146 -3.64 28.17 1.93
C LYS A 146 -2.37 28.49 2.72
N SER A 147 -1.39 27.57 2.75
CA SER A 147 -0.14 27.77 3.48
C SER A 147 0.77 28.77 2.76
N SER A 148 1.37 29.70 3.51
CA SER A 148 2.39 30.63 3.03
C SER A 148 3.82 30.07 3.11
N SER A 149 4.03 28.99 3.86
CA SER A 149 5.35 28.39 4.15
C SER A 149 5.56 27.03 3.50
N LEU A 150 4.65 26.58 2.63
CA LEU A 150 4.62 25.22 2.08
C LEU A 150 5.98 24.72 1.57
N VAL A 151 6.70 25.54 0.79
CA VAL A 151 8.01 25.16 0.23
C VAL A 151 9.04 24.89 1.34
N GLN A 152 9.07 25.74 2.37
CA GLN A 152 9.99 25.62 3.48
C GLN A 152 9.65 24.40 4.34
N ASP A 153 8.36 24.21 4.64
CA ASP A 153 7.86 23.07 5.42
C ASP A 153 8.11 21.74 4.71
N LEU A 154 7.94 21.70 3.39
CA LEU A 154 8.21 20.52 2.56
C LEU A 154 9.70 20.17 2.55
N ALA A 155 10.57 21.17 2.35
CA ALA A 155 12.01 20.97 2.38
C ALA A 155 12.50 20.49 3.76
N ALA A 156 11.99 21.08 4.84
CA ALA A 156 12.30 20.66 6.21
C ALA A 156 11.81 19.23 6.50
N THR A 157 10.60 18.88 6.02
CA THR A 157 10.04 17.53 6.15
C THR A 157 10.89 16.50 5.42
N LYS A 158 11.30 16.80 4.18
CA LYS A 158 12.17 15.93 3.38
C LYS A 158 13.52 15.70 4.08
N ALA A 159 14.16 16.76 4.55
CA ALA A 159 15.43 16.65 5.28
C ALA A 159 15.28 15.81 6.57
N SER A 160 14.17 15.99 7.29
CA SER A 160 13.87 15.23 8.51
C SER A 160 13.60 13.75 8.22
N LEU A 161 12.95 13.43 7.11
CA LEU A 161 12.73 12.04 6.68
C LEU A 161 14.04 11.37 6.29
N VAL A 162 14.90 12.06 5.54
CA VAL A 162 16.25 11.55 5.20
C VAL A 162 17.05 11.29 6.47
N SER A 163 17.09 12.23 7.40
CA SER A 163 17.78 12.05 8.69
C SER A 163 17.23 10.88 9.50
N LEU A 164 15.92 10.63 9.47
CA LEU A 164 15.32 9.49 10.15
C LEU A 164 15.86 8.16 9.61
N PHE A 165 16.04 8.05 8.29
CA PHE A 165 16.53 6.82 7.64
C PHE A 165 18.06 6.65 7.74
N GLU A 166 18.82 7.74 7.70
CA GLU A 166 20.28 7.71 7.78
C GLU A 166 20.79 7.59 9.22
N ASN A 167 20.19 8.35 10.14
CA ASN A 167 20.69 8.55 11.50
C ASN A 167 19.76 8.02 12.59
N GLY A 168 18.52 7.62 12.25
CA GLY A 168 17.51 7.22 13.23
C GLY A 168 16.84 8.39 13.95
N GLU A 169 17.08 9.63 13.51
CA GLU A 169 16.56 10.86 14.13
C GLU A 169 15.79 11.70 13.12
N GLY A 170 14.54 12.04 13.41
CA GLY A 170 13.72 12.93 12.58
C GLY A 170 12.67 13.66 13.42
N SER A 171 12.44 14.94 13.13
CA SER A 171 11.45 15.78 13.80
C SER A 171 10.54 16.42 12.77
N PHE A 172 9.23 16.23 12.92
CA PHE A 172 8.25 16.64 11.92
C PHE A 172 7.27 17.65 12.50
N SER A 173 7.30 18.88 11.99
CA SER A 173 6.29 19.90 12.30
C SER A 173 4.99 19.70 11.52
N GLN A 174 5.07 19.10 10.32
CA GLN A 174 3.94 18.79 9.45
C GLN A 174 4.05 17.37 8.91
N ILE A 175 3.63 16.40 9.74
CA ILE A 175 3.65 14.97 9.41
C ILE A 175 2.93 14.65 8.10
N ASP A 176 1.90 15.43 7.76
CA ASP A 176 1.14 15.27 6.53
C ASP A 176 1.97 15.48 5.26
N LEU A 177 3.06 16.24 5.30
CA LEU A 177 3.89 16.48 4.13
C LEU A 177 4.77 15.27 3.79
N ILE A 178 4.95 14.32 4.71
CA ILE A 178 5.74 13.10 4.49
C ILE A 178 5.22 12.32 3.28
N ARG A 179 3.90 12.32 3.07
CA ARG A 179 3.24 11.61 1.97
C ARG A 179 3.76 11.99 0.57
N TYR A 180 4.41 13.15 0.43
CA TYR A 180 4.91 13.63 -0.86
C TYR A 180 6.41 13.36 -1.08
N VAL A 181 7.15 12.97 -0.04
CA VAL A 181 8.63 12.97 -0.04
C VAL A 181 9.24 11.59 0.22
N TRP A 182 8.44 10.52 0.18
CA TRP A 182 8.91 9.14 0.38
C TRP A 182 10.01 8.71 -0.61
N ASN A 183 9.94 9.21 -1.84
CA ASN A 183 10.93 9.01 -2.90
C ASN A 183 12.32 9.58 -2.56
N ALA A 184 12.45 10.39 -1.50
CA ALA A 184 13.75 10.84 -1.01
C ALA A 184 14.54 9.72 -0.30
N VAL A 185 13.87 8.68 0.20
CA VAL A 185 14.48 7.62 1.02
C VAL A 185 14.24 6.21 0.48
N LEU A 186 13.16 5.98 -0.26
CA LEU A 186 12.79 4.67 -0.79
C LEU A 186 12.27 4.77 -2.23
N GLU A 187 12.47 3.73 -3.03
CA GLU A 187 11.81 3.59 -4.33
C GLU A 187 10.29 3.61 -4.09
N THR A 188 9.58 4.56 -4.70
CA THR A 188 8.19 4.84 -4.38
C THR A 188 7.35 5.04 -5.64
N HIS A 189 6.19 4.39 -5.67
CA HIS A 189 5.16 4.55 -6.69
C HIS A 189 3.90 5.13 -6.05
N TYR A 190 3.48 6.30 -6.53
CA TYR A 190 2.28 6.98 -6.06
C TYR A 190 1.09 6.68 -6.97
N TYR A 191 -0.03 6.28 -6.37
CA TYR A 191 -1.29 6.01 -7.06
C TYR A 191 -2.38 6.94 -6.49
N LEU A 192 -2.69 8.01 -7.22
CA LEU A 192 -3.61 9.07 -6.78
C LEU A 192 -5.03 8.84 -7.32
N LEU A 193 -6.05 9.16 -6.53
CA LEU A 193 -7.43 9.16 -7.02
C LEU A 193 -7.69 10.31 -7.99
N SER A 194 -7.06 11.45 -7.74
CA SER A 194 -7.15 12.65 -8.56
C SER A 194 -5.90 13.48 -8.36
N ASP A 195 -5.47 14.17 -9.42
CA ASP A 195 -4.40 15.17 -9.36
C ASP A 195 -4.94 16.61 -9.49
N HIS A 196 -6.26 16.79 -9.47
CA HIS A 196 -6.91 18.07 -9.76
C HIS A 196 -6.34 19.23 -8.93
N PHE A 197 -6.20 19.07 -7.61
CA PHE A 197 -5.66 20.11 -6.74
C PHE A 197 -4.15 20.29 -6.93
N LEU A 198 -3.41 19.25 -7.31
CA LEU A 198 -1.98 19.35 -7.61
C LEU A 198 -1.70 20.15 -8.89
N LEU A 199 -2.73 20.53 -9.65
CA LEU A 199 -2.60 21.47 -10.77
C LEU A 199 -2.58 22.93 -10.32
N ASP A 200 -2.96 23.25 -9.09
CA ASP A 200 -2.87 24.61 -8.55
C ASP A 200 -1.40 25.05 -8.42
N GLU A 201 -1.11 26.30 -8.78
CA GLU A 201 0.24 26.86 -8.73
C GLU A 201 0.87 26.76 -7.33
N LYS A 202 0.08 26.94 -6.28
CA LYS A 202 0.56 26.89 -4.89
C LYS A 202 0.93 25.48 -4.47
N LEU A 203 0.40 24.45 -5.12
CA LEU A 203 0.68 23.04 -4.80
C LEU A 203 1.71 22.40 -5.74
N GLN A 204 2.24 23.14 -6.73
CA GLN A 204 3.30 22.64 -7.62
C GLN A 204 4.54 22.10 -6.87
N PRO A 205 4.98 22.67 -5.73
CA PRO A 205 6.08 22.08 -4.97
C PRO A 205 5.81 20.63 -4.54
N LEU A 206 4.56 20.30 -4.16
CA LEU A 206 4.18 18.93 -3.79
C LEU A 206 4.20 18.01 -5.01
N LYS A 207 3.65 18.49 -6.14
CA LYS A 207 3.64 17.73 -7.40
C LYS A 207 5.06 17.42 -7.89
N ALA A 208 5.96 18.38 -7.74
CA ALA A 208 7.37 18.21 -8.12
C ALA A 208 8.06 17.12 -7.27
N GLU A 209 7.77 17.06 -5.96
CA GLU A 209 8.34 16.04 -5.08
C GLU A 209 7.81 14.63 -5.39
N LEU A 210 6.52 14.48 -5.71
CA LEU A 210 5.95 13.21 -6.14
C LEU A 210 6.64 12.65 -7.39
N GLY A 211 7.16 13.52 -8.27
CA GLY A 211 7.79 13.15 -9.52
C GLY A 211 6.81 12.44 -10.45
N HIS A 212 6.93 11.12 -10.57
CA HIS A 212 6.01 10.29 -11.35
C HIS A 212 4.94 9.67 -10.46
N TYR A 213 3.67 9.97 -10.76
CA TYR A 213 2.50 9.31 -10.16
C TYR A 213 1.59 8.73 -11.25
N GLN A 214 0.76 7.78 -10.85
CA GLN A 214 -0.30 7.20 -11.68
C GLN A 214 -1.66 7.58 -11.11
N LEU A 215 -2.63 7.83 -11.99
CA LEU A 215 -4.02 7.93 -11.55
C LEU A 215 -4.61 6.54 -11.40
N LEU A 216 -5.28 6.31 -10.27
CA LEU A 216 -5.99 5.08 -9.99
C LEU A 216 -7.11 4.89 -11.02
N ASN A 217 -7.08 3.75 -11.70
CA ASN A 217 -8.11 3.37 -12.64
C ASN A 217 -8.77 2.06 -12.18
N LEU A 218 -9.75 2.18 -11.28
CA LEU A 218 -10.51 1.02 -10.81
C LEU A 218 -11.31 0.37 -11.94
N SER A 219 -11.71 1.12 -12.97
CA SER A 219 -12.42 0.59 -14.15
C SER A 219 -11.61 -0.44 -14.95
N THR A 220 -10.32 -0.61 -14.65
CA THR A 220 -9.52 -1.71 -15.21
C THR A 220 -10.09 -3.10 -14.92
N TYR A 221 -10.95 -3.25 -13.90
CA TYR A 221 -11.64 -4.51 -13.64
C TYR A 221 -12.44 -5.04 -14.85
N GLN A 222 -12.90 -4.14 -15.74
CA GLN A 222 -13.67 -4.49 -16.93
C GLN A 222 -12.85 -5.26 -17.98
N TYR A 223 -11.53 -5.15 -17.91
CA TYR A 223 -10.60 -5.81 -18.84
C TYR A 223 -9.96 -7.08 -18.23
N LEU A 224 -10.41 -7.50 -17.04
CA LEU A 224 -9.96 -8.74 -16.44
C LEU A 224 -10.42 -9.94 -17.27
N SER A 225 -9.60 -11.00 -17.26
CA SER A 225 -10.02 -12.30 -17.79
C SER A 225 -11.25 -12.81 -17.02
N SER A 226 -12.00 -13.73 -17.61
CA SER A 226 -13.15 -14.34 -16.91
C SER A 226 -12.74 -15.05 -15.62
N GLU A 227 -11.53 -15.60 -15.58
CA GLU A 227 -10.93 -16.22 -14.39
C GLU A 227 -10.62 -15.16 -13.33
N ASP A 228 -9.90 -14.09 -13.68
CA ASP A 228 -9.56 -13.00 -12.74
C ASP A 228 -10.80 -12.30 -12.19
N LEU A 229 -11.80 -12.09 -13.04
CA LEU A 229 -13.07 -11.49 -12.62
C LEU A 229 -13.80 -12.40 -11.63
N LEU A 230 -13.76 -13.72 -11.81
CA LEU A 230 -14.33 -14.67 -10.85
C LEU A 230 -13.59 -14.61 -9.52
N TRP A 231 -12.25 -14.56 -9.53
CA TRP A 231 -11.44 -14.39 -8.32
C TRP A 231 -11.77 -13.08 -7.61
N LEU A 232 -11.83 -11.96 -8.35
CA LEU A 232 -12.19 -10.66 -7.79
C LEU A 232 -13.57 -10.71 -7.12
N LYS A 233 -14.57 -11.31 -7.78
CA LYS A 233 -15.92 -11.47 -7.23
C LYS A 233 -15.93 -12.30 -5.95
N GLN A 234 -15.16 -13.39 -5.90
CA GLN A 234 -15.02 -14.20 -4.68
C GLN A 234 -14.41 -13.39 -3.53
N ILE A 235 -13.32 -12.66 -3.79
CA ILE A 235 -12.66 -11.80 -2.79
C ILE A 235 -13.63 -10.72 -2.27
N LEU A 236 -14.37 -10.09 -3.18
CA LEU A 236 -15.36 -9.05 -2.85
C LEU A 236 -16.68 -9.61 -2.32
N LYS A 237 -16.81 -10.94 -2.23
CA LYS A 237 -18.04 -11.65 -1.83
C LYS A 237 -19.26 -11.21 -2.63
N ILE A 238 -19.08 -10.96 -3.93
CA ILE A 238 -20.17 -10.64 -4.87
C ILE A 238 -20.89 -11.95 -5.18
N ASP A 239 -22.10 -12.10 -4.63
CA ASP A 239 -22.96 -13.26 -4.86
C ASP A 239 -23.90 -13.06 -6.07
N ALA A 240 -24.64 -14.12 -6.42
CA ALA A 240 -25.58 -14.10 -7.54
C ALA A 240 -26.72 -13.08 -7.35
N GLU A 241 -27.08 -12.75 -6.12
CA GLU A 241 -28.14 -11.77 -5.83
C GLU A 241 -27.64 -10.36 -6.14
N LEU A 242 -26.43 -10.02 -5.69
CA LEU A 242 -25.77 -8.76 -6.02
C LEU A 242 -25.49 -8.65 -7.53
N GLU A 243 -25.08 -9.73 -8.19
CA GLU A 243 -24.94 -9.72 -9.67
C GLU A 243 -26.26 -9.46 -10.38
N SER A 244 -27.34 -10.13 -9.96
CA SER A 244 -28.67 -9.91 -10.53
C SER A 244 -29.13 -8.48 -10.28
N LEU A 245 -28.86 -7.94 -9.10
CA LEU A 245 -29.12 -6.54 -8.79
C LEU A 245 -28.33 -5.63 -9.74
N MET A 246 -27.01 -5.83 -9.88
CA MET A 246 -26.17 -5.03 -10.78
C MET A 246 -26.67 -5.06 -12.23
N GLN A 247 -27.10 -6.22 -12.75
CA GLN A 247 -27.70 -6.31 -14.08
C GLN A 247 -28.97 -5.47 -14.20
N LYS A 248 -29.85 -5.52 -13.19
CA LYS A 248 -31.06 -4.67 -13.13
C LYS A 248 -30.70 -3.19 -13.06
N LEU A 249 -29.68 -2.83 -12.28
CA LEU A 249 -29.18 -1.45 -12.15
C LEU A 249 -28.68 -0.89 -13.48
N THR A 250 -28.13 -1.74 -14.37
CA THR A 250 -27.69 -1.32 -15.71
C THR A 250 -28.81 -1.22 -16.75
N ALA A 251 -29.97 -1.82 -16.50
CA ALA A 251 -31.06 -1.90 -17.47
C ALA A 251 -32.01 -0.68 -17.43
N GLN A 252 -32.06 0.05 -16.32
CA GLN A 252 -32.94 1.20 -16.11
C GLN A 252 -32.22 2.27 -15.28
N PRO A 253 -32.62 3.56 -15.36
CA PRO A 253 -32.11 4.57 -14.45
C PRO A 253 -32.45 4.18 -13.00
N VAL A 254 -31.42 4.04 -12.15
CA VAL A 254 -31.61 3.71 -10.73
C VAL A 254 -31.08 4.84 -9.85
N TYR A 255 -31.82 5.14 -8.81
CA TYR A 255 -31.39 6.01 -7.73
C TYR A 255 -30.74 5.18 -6.62
N PHE A 256 -29.48 5.48 -6.32
CA PHE A 256 -28.76 4.87 -5.21
C PHE A 256 -28.69 5.85 -4.04
N PHE A 257 -29.26 5.45 -2.90
CA PHE A 257 -29.13 6.19 -1.65
C PHE A 257 -28.05 5.55 -0.78
N SER A 258 -26.91 6.22 -0.64
CA SER A 258 -25.88 5.84 0.33
C SER A 258 -26.19 6.47 1.68
N GLY A 259 -26.66 5.68 2.63
CA GLY A 259 -26.83 6.11 4.02
C GLY A 259 -25.48 6.43 4.68
N THR A 260 -25.53 7.22 5.76
CA THR A 260 -24.38 7.49 6.63
C THR A 260 -24.76 7.24 8.08
N THR A 261 -23.80 6.90 8.92
CA THR A 261 -23.98 6.71 10.36
C THR A 261 -23.38 7.87 11.12
N PHE A 262 -23.91 8.18 12.31
CA PHE A 262 -23.24 9.13 13.21
C PHE A 262 -21.90 8.54 13.66
N LEU A 263 -20.82 9.31 13.51
CA LEU A 263 -19.57 9.08 14.22
C LEU A 263 -19.84 9.44 15.69
N GLY A 264 -19.96 8.44 16.54
CA GLY A 264 -20.07 8.60 17.99
C GLY A 264 -18.72 8.92 18.62
#